data_AF-A0A3M7M1M6-F1
#
_entry.id   AF-A0A3M7M1M6-F1
#
_cell.length_a   1.000
_cell.length_b   1.000
_cell.length_c   1.000
_cell.angle_alpha   90.00
_cell.angle_beta   90.00
_cell.angle_gamma   90.00
#
_symmetry.space_group_name_H-M   'P 1'
#
loop_
_entity.id
_entity.type
_entity.pdbx_description
1 polymer ?
#
loop_
_entity_poly.entity_id
_entity_poly.type
_entity_poly.pdbx_seq_one_letter_code
_entity_poly.pdbx_strand_id
1 'polypeptide(L)'
;MSTQSSTVTKAESITMEKAKSNFLEEQTKLLTKLPAPKQAPPPLESGTVKFFDDEDFDSKHFHVVEIKEYTSDQRHRINKANWNKTSYISWNLPVGTVMTVLEHVRRVENGESVADLRGCGRCLDLVGTGKTEAVQLSRLYMNDCFKGFFWREVDLKMGAIELFDSTKEDLKQENMWARHTIFLSEWQPGTVHSIQHWELQDKISYARWETLRDRQTVTLFVNADGSGDEYNNIKGWGTIKEMPDFGERDFNDKFSSFKWDTINPIREKCQDISIVPNVSGGKMYNAREEGENDGDSQQKVELQITEAKTREIYVETTDSTANSVGASLKTTAKAGTEGVASYEVEWSLEVTHSWGKSKTKGEKTTDTEVISIKQELFVTAKKAFTASMNVHVANIASKMYKVKAKRWYDQNLTGCVKDQGLWMREETVMVNISGSLYSKVTLHLKEYAIPKKDSVIDKGQQLANDAVDKGQTLGNSAVSQGQRLGKDLGKTAFGLVPKLGTTT
;
A
#
# COMPACT_ATOMS: atom_id res chain seq x y z
N MET A 1 5.88 -39.64 37.95
CA MET A 1 6.44 -38.87 36.82
C MET A 1 5.41 -38.88 35.71
N SER A 2 4.68 -37.79 35.52
CA SER A 2 3.68 -37.62 34.46
C SER A 2 4.17 -36.50 33.54
N THR A 3 4.53 -36.86 32.32
CA THR A 3 4.97 -35.94 31.27
C THR A 3 3.74 -35.37 30.56
N GLN A 4 3.38 -34.13 30.88
CA GLN A 4 2.41 -33.38 30.08
C GLN A 4 3.06 -32.98 28.75
N SER A 5 2.54 -33.55 27.67
CA SER A 5 2.81 -33.15 26.29
C SER A 5 2.10 -31.82 26.03
N SER A 6 2.86 -30.73 25.95
CA SER A 6 2.36 -29.44 25.49
C SER A 6 2.24 -29.46 23.97
N THR A 7 1.01 -29.66 23.50
CA THR A 7 0.68 -29.50 22.08
C THR A 7 0.73 -28.02 21.74
N VAL A 8 1.82 -27.59 21.09
CA VAL A 8 1.90 -26.25 20.50
C VAL A 8 0.97 -26.22 19.29
N THR A 9 -0.22 -25.67 19.47
CA THR A 9 -1.15 -25.40 18.37
C THR A 9 -0.51 -24.40 17.44
N LYS A 10 -0.09 -24.86 16.27
CA LYS A 10 0.49 -24.03 15.21
C LYS A 10 -0.61 -23.07 14.74
N ALA A 11 -0.49 -21.79 15.07
CA ALA A 11 -1.42 -20.77 14.60
C ALA A 11 -1.34 -20.71 13.07
N GLU A 12 -2.42 -21.04 12.38
CA GLU A 12 -2.53 -20.88 10.94
C GLU A 12 -2.40 -19.40 10.58
N SER A 13 -1.41 -19.07 9.75
CA SER A 13 -1.27 -17.73 9.19
C SER A 13 -2.38 -17.48 8.17
N ILE A 14 -3.40 -16.71 8.53
CA ILE A 14 -4.42 -16.23 7.60
C ILE A 14 -3.80 -15.09 6.77
N THR A 15 -3.88 -15.18 5.44
CA THR A 15 -3.47 -14.09 4.54
C THR A 15 -4.42 -12.89 4.65
N MET A 16 -3.93 -11.68 4.35
CA MET A 16 -4.77 -10.47 4.39
C MET A 16 -6.01 -10.57 3.49
N GLU A 17 -5.86 -11.20 2.32
CA GLU A 17 -6.96 -11.49 1.40
C GLU A 17 -8.02 -12.38 2.02
N LYS A 18 -7.63 -13.48 2.70
CA LYS A 18 -8.60 -14.39 3.34
C LYS A 18 -9.31 -13.72 4.52
N ALA A 19 -8.60 -12.90 5.31
CA ALA A 19 -9.20 -12.13 6.38
C ALA A 19 -10.20 -11.07 5.84
N LYS A 20 -9.83 -10.36 4.76
CA LYS A 20 -10.72 -9.42 4.06
C LYS A 20 -11.96 -10.15 3.51
N SER A 21 -11.79 -11.30 2.86
CA SER A 21 -12.88 -12.08 2.28
C SER A 21 -13.90 -12.54 3.32
N ASN A 22 -13.44 -13.20 4.39
CA ASN A 22 -14.34 -13.69 5.45
C ASN A 22 -15.17 -12.54 6.07
N PHE A 23 -14.54 -11.39 6.29
CA PHE A 23 -15.21 -10.23 6.86
C PHE A 23 -16.26 -9.63 5.92
N LEU A 24 -15.96 -9.56 4.61
CA LEU A 24 -16.92 -9.09 3.62
C LEU A 24 -18.13 -10.05 3.50
N GLU A 25 -17.90 -11.36 3.57
CA GLU A 25 -18.97 -12.36 3.62
C GLU A 25 -19.85 -12.24 4.87
N GLU A 26 -19.29 -11.86 6.02
CA GLU A 26 -20.09 -11.59 7.21
C GLU A 26 -20.97 -10.35 7.04
N GLN A 27 -20.49 -9.31 6.35
CA GLN A 27 -21.29 -8.12 6.08
C GLN A 27 -22.47 -8.37 5.15
N THR A 28 -22.27 -9.16 4.10
CA THR A 28 -23.37 -9.47 3.18
C THR A 28 -24.49 -10.25 3.85
N LYS A 29 -24.20 -11.04 4.89
CA LYS A 29 -25.20 -11.76 5.70
C LYS A 29 -26.03 -10.85 6.60
N LEU A 30 -25.53 -9.66 6.95
CA LEU A 30 -26.24 -8.71 7.80
C LEU A 30 -27.25 -7.85 7.02
N LEU A 31 -27.06 -7.71 5.70
CA LEU A 31 -28.02 -7.04 4.82
C LEU A 31 -29.33 -7.83 4.76
N THR A 32 -30.44 -7.12 4.62
CA THR A 32 -31.76 -7.73 4.43
C THR A 32 -31.75 -8.55 3.14
N LYS A 33 -32.24 -9.79 3.20
CA LYS A 33 -32.33 -10.64 2.02
C LYS A 33 -33.47 -10.18 1.12
N LEU A 34 -33.24 -10.25 -0.18
CA LEU A 34 -34.29 -10.01 -1.18
C LEU A 34 -35.29 -11.17 -1.17
N PRO A 35 -36.56 -10.93 -1.54
CA PRO A 35 -37.59 -11.95 -1.53
C PRO A 35 -37.26 -13.03 -2.56
N ALA A 36 -36.81 -14.18 -2.07
CA ALA A 36 -36.40 -15.30 -2.91
C ALA A 36 -37.63 -15.93 -3.60
N PRO A 37 -37.47 -16.43 -4.83
CA PRO A 37 -38.47 -17.28 -5.47
C PRO A 37 -38.58 -18.64 -4.76
N LYS A 38 -39.70 -19.35 -4.99
CA LYS A 38 -39.93 -20.68 -4.41
C LYS A 38 -38.94 -21.72 -4.93
N GLN A 39 -38.58 -21.64 -6.20
CA GLN A 39 -37.59 -22.50 -6.84
C GLN A 39 -36.19 -21.90 -6.67
N ALA A 40 -35.23 -22.72 -6.27
CA ALA A 40 -33.83 -22.29 -6.21
C ALA A 40 -33.25 -22.18 -7.64
N PRO A 41 -32.50 -21.13 -7.96
CA PRO A 41 -31.86 -21.00 -9.27
C PRO A 41 -30.72 -22.02 -9.44
N PRO A 42 -30.44 -22.48 -10.67
CA PRO A 42 -29.26 -23.29 -10.95
C PRO A 42 -27.99 -22.48 -10.72
N PRO A 43 -26.85 -23.11 -10.37
CA PRO A 43 -25.59 -22.41 -10.17
C PRO A 43 -25.17 -21.60 -11.40
N LEU A 44 -24.77 -20.35 -11.16
CA LEU A 44 -24.22 -19.45 -12.17
C LEU A 44 -22.71 -19.26 -11.98
N GLU A 45 -22.00 -18.99 -13.07
CA GLU A 45 -20.60 -18.54 -13.00
C GLU A 45 -20.50 -17.16 -12.34
N SER A 46 -19.39 -16.91 -11.65
CA SER A 46 -19.16 -15.63 -10.98
C SER A 46 -19.09 -14.48 -12.00
N GLY A 47 -19.74 -13.35 -11.67
CA GLY A 47 -19.90 -12.21 -12.57
C GLY A 47 -21.10 -12.30 -13.52
N THR A 48 -22.02 -13.24 -13.30
CA THR A 48 -23.18 -13.46 -14.18
C THR A 48 -24.48 -13.01 -13.51
N VAL A 49 -25.33 -12.31 -14.27
CA VAL A 49 -26.71 -11.96 -13.90
C VAL A 49 -27.65 -12.39 -15.03
N LYS A 50 -28.73 -13.09 -14.69
CA LYS A 50 -29.76 -13.54 -15.62
C LYS A 50 -31.12 -12.97 -15.24
N PHE A 51 -31.82 -12.43 -16.22
CA PHE A 51 -33.14 -11.83 -16.11
C PHE A 51 -34.15 -12.74 -16.80
N PHE A 52 -35.16 -13.22 -16.09
CA PHE A 52 -36.16 -14.17 -16.58
C PHE A 52 -37.55 -13.55 -16.59
N ASP A 53 -38.35 -13.97 -17.57
CA ASP A 53 -39.74 -13.54 -17.72
C ASP A 53 -40.68 -14.32 -16.77
N ASP A 54 -40.29 -15.54 -16.36
CA ASP A 54 -41.05 -16.44 -15.50
C ASP A 54 -40.16 -17.12 -14.42
N GLU A 55 -40.77 -17.95 -13.56
CA GLU A 55 -40.07 -18.65 -12.48
C GLU A 55 -39.29 -19.89 -12.95
N ASP A 56 -39.39 -20.26 -14.23
CA ASP A 56 -38.67 -21.40 -14.80
C ASP A 56 -37.24 -20.97 -15.17
N PHE A 57 -36.31 -21.22 -14.25
CA PHE A 57 -34.90 -20.91 -14.45
C PHE A 57 -34.22 -21.72 -15.57
N ASP A 58 -34.89 -22.75 -16.10
CA ASP A 58 -34.44 -23.51 -17.28
C ASP A 58 -35.06 -22.98 -18.58
N SER A 59 -35.90 -21.94 -18.52
CA SER A 59 -36.53 -21.34 -19.69
C SER A 59 -35.48 -20.76 -20.65
N LYS A 60 -35.85 -20.64 -21.93
CA LYS A 60 -35.03 -19.96 -22.94
C LYS A 60 -35.32 -18.45 -23.01
N HIS A 61 -36.25 -17.95 -22.21
CA HIS A 61 -36.71 -16.57 -22.19
C HIS A 61 -35.95 -15.80 -21.11
N PHE A 62 -34.65 -15.60 -21.35
CA PHE A 62 -33.80 -14.81 -20.46
C PHE A 62 -32.85 -13.90 -21.20
N HIS A 63 -32.42 -12.85 -20.49
CA HIS A 63 -31.30 -12.01 -20.87
C HIS A 63 -30.13 -12.26 -19.91
N VAL A 64 -28.92 -12.37 -20.43
CA VAL A 64 -27.70 -12.53 -19.63
C VAL A 64 -26.88 -11.25 -19.67
N VAL A 65 -26.37 -10.87 -18.51
CA VAL A 65 -25.34 -9.86 -18.34
C VAL A 65 -24.13 -10.52 -17.68
N GLU A 66 -23.00 -10.53 -18.38
CA GLU A 66 -21.70 -10.88 -17.83
C GLU A 66 -20.97 -9.57 -17.52
N ILE A 67 -20.71 -9.28 -16.24
CA ILE A 67 -20.20 -7.95 -15.82
C ILE A 67 -18.86 -7.60 -16.48
N LYS A 68 -18.05 -8.59 -16.85
CA LYS A 68 -16.76 -8.39 -17.54
C LYS A 68 -16.90 -7.75 -18.93
N GLU A 69 -18.06 -7.89 -19.56
CA GLU A 69 -18.37 -7.32 -20.89
C GLU A 69 -18.86 -5.86 -20.80
N TYR A 70 -19.06 -5.34 -19.60
CA TYR A 70 -19.58 -4.00 -19.35
C TYR A 70 -18.62 -3.22 -18.45
N THR A 71 -18.33 -1.98 -18.80
CA THR A 71 -17.47 -1.12 -17.95
C THR A 71 -18.14 -0.86 -16.59
N SER A 72 -17.38 -0.97 -15.50
CA SER A 72 -17.85 -0.60 -14.16
C SER A 72 -18.15 0.89 -14.07
N ASP A 73 -18.95 1.29 -13.09
CA ASP A 73 -19.28 2.69 -12.79
C ASP A 73 -19.93 3.45 -13.95
N GLN A 74 -20.55 2.72 -14.87
CA GLN A 74 -21.28 3.25 -16.01
C GLN A 74 -22.67 2.63 -16.10
N ARG A 75 -23.63 3.45 -16.53
CA ARG A 75 -25.00 3.00 -16.76
C ARG A 75 -25.16 2.45 -18.15
N HIS A 76 -25.64 1.22 -18.21
CA HIS A 76 -25.88 0.45 -19.41
C HIS A 76 -27.38 0.30 -19.64
N ARG A 77 -27.79 0.28 -20.91
CA ARG A 77 -29.16 -0.04 -21.32
C ARG A 77 -29.21 -1.50 -21.70
N ILE A 78 -30.24 -2.21 -21.24
CA ILE A 78 -30.52 -3.54 -21.80
C ILE A 78 -31.14 -3.38 -23.19
N ASN A 79 -31.05 -4.41 -24.02
CA ASN A 79 -31.67 -4.42 -25.34
C ASN A 79 -33.17 -4.16 -25.24
N LYS A 80 -33.69 -3.29 -26.12
CA LYS A 80 -35.12 -2.88 -26.12
C LYS A 80 -36.09 -4.04 -26.19
N ALA A 81 -35.72 -5.13 -26.84
CA ALA A 81 -36.52 -6.36 -26.92
C ALA A 81 -36.77 -7.02 -25.55
N ASN A 82 -35.95 -6.70 -24.54
CA ASN A 82 -36.00 -7.26 -23.19
C ASN A 82 -36.52 -6.24 -22.16
N TRP A 83 -36.95 -5.05 -22.60
CA TRP A 83 -37.54 -4.08 -21.69
C TRP A 83 -38.86 -4.58 -21.15
N ASN A 84 -39.08 -4.37 -19.85
CA ASN A 84 -40.36 -4.58 -19.20
C ASN A 84 -40.92 -6.01 -19.37
N LYS A 85 -40.04 -7.02 -19.25
CA LYS A 85 -40.44 -8.43 -19.27
C LYS A 85 -40.00 -9.23 -18.05
N THR A 86 -39.03 -8.70 -17.30
CA THR A 86 -38.41 -9.45 -16.20
C THR A 86 -39.34 -9.53 -15.00
N SER A 87 -39.60 -10.75 -14.55
CA SER A 87 -40.27 -11.06 -13.29
C SER A 87 -39.34 -11.68 -12.24
N TYR A 88 -38.22 -12.27 -12.68
CA TYR A 88 -37.24 -12.91 -11.79
C TYR A 88 -35.82 -12.57 -12.21
N ILE A 89 -34.92 -12.47 -11.25
CA ILE A 89 -33.49 -12.29 -11.50
C ILE A 89 -32.73 -13.32 -10.69
N SER A 90 -31.76 -14.01 -11.31
CA SER A 90 -30.73 -14.76 -10.59
C SER A 90 -29.36 -14.19 -10.88
N TRP A 91 -28.47 -14.19 -9.89
CA TRP A 91 -27.13 -13.63 -10.04
C TRP A 91 -26.11 -14.39 -9.21
N ASN A 92 -24.87 -14.44 -9.70
CA ASN A 92 -23.70 -14.76 -8.90
C ASN A 92 -22.67 -13.67 -9.13
N LEU A 93 -22.55 -12.74 -8.19
CA LEU A 93 -21.57 -11.64 -8.25
C LEU A 93 -20.48 -11.87 -7.20
N PRO A 94 -19.22 -11.47 -7.48
CA PRO A 94 -18.15 -11.48 -6.49
C PRO A 94 -18.53 -10.69 -5.23
N VAL A 95 -18.02 -11.12 -4.07
CA VAL A 95 -18.25 -10.39 -2.82
C VAL A 95 -17.68 -8.98 -2.94
N GLY A 96 -18.48 -7.96 -2.59
CA GLY A 96 -18.12 -6.55 -2.77
C GLY A 96 -18.47 -5.97 -4.14
N THR A 97 -19.02 -6.76 -5.06
CA THR A 97 -19.62 -6.25 -6.30
C THR A 97 -21.12 -6.02 -6.10
N VAL A 98 -21.63 -4.88 -6.55
CA VAL A 98 -23.07 -4.57 -6.56
C VAL A 98 -23.50 -4.23 -7.97
N MET A 99 -24.57 -4.88 -8.45
CA MET A 99 -25.29 -4.46 -9.64
C MET A 99 -26.59 -3.81 -9.23
N THR A 100 -26.82 -2.57 -9.67
CA THR A 100 -28.12 -1.91 -9.50
C THR A 100 -28.88 -1.97 -10.80
N VAL A 101 -30.08 -2.54 -10.78
CA VAL A 101 -31.00 -2.55 -11.92
C VAL A 101 -31.91 -1.33 -11.87
N LEU A 102 -32.21 -0.77 -13.03
CA LEU A 102 -32.82 0.56 -13.19
C LEU A 102 -34.10 0.49 -14.03
N GLU A 103 -35.16 1.16 -13.58
CA GLU A 103 -36.37 1.39 -14.38
C GLU A 103 -36.13 2.40 -15.51
N HIS A 104 -35.34 3.44 -15.25
CA HIS A 104 -34.96 4.46 -16.23
C HIS A 104 -33.45 4.65 -16.27
N VAL A 105 -32.90 4.77 -17.47
CA VAL A 105 -31.47 5.04 -17.66
C VAL A 105 -31.25 6.52 -17.93
N ARG A 106 -30.87 7.25 -16.88
CA ARG A 106 -30.39 8.64 -16.97
C ARG A 106 -28.87 8.66 -17.12
N ARG A 107 -28.33 9.61 -17.89
CA ARG A 107 -26.89 9.90 -17.94
C ARG A 107 -26.41 10.42 -16.57
N VAL A 108 -25.26 9.93 -16.11
CA VAL A 108 -24.57 10.46 -14.91
C VAL A 108 -23.83 11.73 -15.31
N GLU A 109 -23.99 12.82 -14.55
CA GLU A 109 -23.29 14.07 -14.82
C GLU A 109 -21.85 14.02 -14.32
N ASN A 110 -20.97 14.87 -14.87
CA ASN A 110 -19.56 14.87 -14.49
C ASN A 110 -19.41 15.21 -12.99
N GLY A 111 -18.77 14.32 -12.24
CA GLY A 111 -18.56 14.49 -10.80
C GLY A 111 -19.65 13.90 -9.91
N GLU A 112 -20.76 13.42 -10.49
CA GLU A 112 -21.79 12.69 -9.74
C GLU A 112 -21.38 11.22 -9.50
N SER A 113 -21.88 10.65 -8.41
CA SER A 113 -21.78 9.20 -8.19
C SER A 113 -22.71 8.46 -9.14
N VAL A 114 -22.27 7.33 -9.71
CA VAL A 114 -23.15 6.44 -10.50
C VAL A 114 -24.34 5.95 -9.65
N ALA A 115 -24.17 5.90 -8.33
CA ALA A 115 -25.16 5.54 -7.33
C ALA A 115 -26.19 6.65 -7.04
N ASP A 116 -26.09 7.84 -7.64
CA ASP A 116 -27.14 8.85 -7.54
C ASP A 116 -28.36 8.46 -8.40
N LEU A 117 -29.39 7.91 -7.76
CA LEU A 117 -30.58 7.35 -8.43
C LEU A 117 -31.60 8.40 -8.89
N ARG A 118 -31.24 9.69 -8.90
CA ARG A 118 -32.11 10.77 -9.38
C ARG A 118 -32.68 10.46 -10.78
N GLY A 119 -34.00 10.44 -10.89
CA GLY A 119 -34.72 10.21 -12.15
C GLY A 119 -34.57 8.81 -12.74
N CYS A 120 -34.05 7.84 -11.97
CA CYS A 120 -33.93 6.45 -12.40
C CYS A 120 -35.21 5.63 -12.17
N GLY A 121 -36.22 6.20 -11.50
CA GLY A 121 -37.43 5.48 -11.08
C GLY A 121 -37.09 4.39 -10.07
N ARG A 122 -37.83 3.28 -10.09
CA ARG A 122 -37.57 2.14 -9.22
C ARG A 122 -36.21 1.52 -9.53
N CYS A 123 -35.43 1.27 -8.48
CA CYS A 123 -34.11 0.66 -8.55
C CYS A 123 -33.98 -0.48 -7.53
N LEU A 124 -33.12 -1.46 -7.84
CA LEU A 124 -32.85 -2.59 -6.95
C LEU A 124 -31.37 -2.96 -6.96
N ASP A 125 -30.78 -3.04 -5.78
CA ASP A 125 -29.39 -3.48 -5.59
C ASP A 125 -29.29 -5.01 -5.44
N LEU A 126 -28.57 -5.62 -6.37
CA LEU A 126 -28.15 -7.02 -6.35
C LEU A 126 -26.73 -7.09 -5.79
N VAL A 127 -26.61 -7.49 -4.52
CA VAL A 127 -25.32 -7.54 -3.81
C VAL A 127 -24.67 -8.91 -4.02
N GLY A 128 -23.39 -8.92 -4.38
CA GLY A 128 -22.62 -10.13 -4.56
C GLY A 128 -22.27 -10.81 -3.24
N THR A 129 -22.60 -12.10 -3.16
CA THR A 129 -22.31 -12.98 -2.02
C THR A 129 -21.28 -14.06 -2.37
N GLY A 130 -20.76 -14.06 -3.60
CA GLY A 130 -19.91 -15.13 -4.14
C GLY A 130 -20.67 -16.44 -4.43
N LYS A 131 -22.00 -16.42 -4.33
CA LYS A 131 -22.89 -17.55 -4.58
C LYS A 131 -24.05 -17.12 -5.46
N THR A 132 -24.75 -18.10 -6.04
CA THR A 132 -25.97 -17.83 -6.78
C THR A 132 -27.11 -17.48 -5.83
N GLU A 133 -27.72 -16.32 -6.05
CA GLU A 133 -28.90 -15.81 -5.36
C GLU A 133 -30.00 -15.53 -6.39
N ALA A 134 -31.25 -15.36 -5.95
CA ALA A 134 -32.36 -14.97 -6.82
C ALA A 134 -33.40 -14.10 -6.10
N VAL A 135 -34.15 -13.35 -6.87
CA VAL A 135 -35.23 -12.46 -6.40
C VAL A 135 -36.46 -12.57 -7.30
N GLN A 136 -37.63 -12.54 -6.68
CA GLN A 136 -38.92 -12.39 -7.34
C GLN A 136 -39.36 -10.93 -7.30
N LEU A 137 -39.49 -10.29 -8.45
CA LEU A 137 -39.68 -8.84 -8.57
C LEU A 137 -41.11 -8.37 -8.31
N SER A 138 -42.10 -9.23 -8.50
CA SER A 138 -43.50 -8.91 -8.19
C SER A 138 -43.70 -8.60 -6.71
N ARG A 139 -42.89 -9.21 -5.84
CA ARG A 139 -42.88 -8.95 -4.39
C ARG A 139 -42.25 -7.61 -4.01
N LEU A 140 -41.57 -6.97 -4.98
CA LEU A 140 -40.96 -5.64 -4.88
C LEU A 140 -41.73 -4.56 -5.63
N TYR A 141 -42.86 -4.90 -6.28
CA TYR A 141 -43.55 -4.03 -7.24
C TYR A 141 -42.63 -3.53 -8.37
N MET A 142 -41.71 -4.39 -8.81
CA MET A 142 -40.73 -4.09 -9.87
C MET A 142 -40.83 -5.04 -11.07
N ASN A 143 -41.88 -5.88 -11.15
CA ASN A 143 -42.09 -6.71 -12.34
C ASN A 143 -42.23 -5.81 -13.57
N ASP A 144 -41.61 -6.19 -14.68
CA ASP A 144 -41.78 -5.50 -15.97
C ASP A 144 -41.38 -4.01 -15.96
N CYS A 145 -40.39 -3.62 -15.17
CA CYS A 145 -39.99 -2.22 -15.05
C CYS A 145 -38.60 -1.90 -15.61
N PHE A 146 -37.72 -2.90 -15.71
CA PHE A 146 -36.30 -2.68 -15.93
C PHE A 146 -35.94 -2.35 -17.38
N LYS A 147 -35.06 -1.35 -17.53
CA LYS A 147 -34.53 -0.86 -18.83
C LYS A 147 -33.01 -0.72 -18.86
N GLY A 148 -32.35 -0.84 -17.71
CA GLY A 148 -30.89 -0.77 -17.64
C GLY A 148 -30.34 -1.22 -16.31
N PHE A 149 -29.03 -1.08 -16.18
CA PHE A 149 -28.30 -1.44 -14.98
C PHE A 149 -26.97 -0.68 -14.92
N PHE A 150 -26.30 -0.74 -13.78
CA PHE A 150 -24.88 -0.46 -13.66
C PHE A 150 -24.30 -1.41 -12.62
N TRP A 151 -22.98 -1.62 -12.67
CA TRP A 151 -22.29 -2.39 -11.65
C TRP A 151 -21.04 -1.65 -11.18
N ARG A 152 -20.66 -1.91 -9.94
CA ARG A 152 -19.52 -1.27 -9.29
C ARG A 152 -18.98 -2.12 -8.15
N GLU A 153 -17.76 -1.82 -7.75
CA GLU A 153 -17.17 -2.34 -6.52
C GLU A 153 -17.54 -1.42 -5.34
N VAL A 154 -17.89 -2.03 -4.23
CA VAL A 154 -18.33 -1.36 -3.01
C VAL A 154 -17.51 -1.89 -1.84
N ASP A 155 -16.89 -0.98 -1.10
CA ASP A 155 -16.22 -1.34 0.14
C ASP A 155 -17.26 -1.60 1.25
N LEU A 156 -17.75 -2.85 1.33
CA LEU A 156 -18.71 -3.29 2.36
C LEU A 156 -18.13 -3.17 3.79
N LYS A 157 -16.82 -2.96 3.95
CA LYS A 157 -16.22 -2.70 5.26
C LYS A 157 -16.67 -1.37 5.84
N MET A 158 -17.08 -0.43 5.00
CA MET A 158 -17.64 0.86 5.42
C MET A 158 -19.10 0.76 5.84
N GLY A 159 -19.76 -0.39 5.66
CA GLY A 159 -21.16 -0.55 6.01
C GLY A 159 -22.12 0.20 5.07
N ALA A 160 -23.40 0.02 5.34
CA ALA A 160 -24.50 0.60 4.57
C ALA A 160 -25.71 0.89 5.47
N ILE A 161 -26.61 1.72 4.95
CA ILE A 161 -27.96 1.87 5.49
C ILE A 161 -28.96 1.37 4.45
N GLU A 162 -29.94 0.59 4.90
CA GLU A 162 -31.06 0.13 4.07
C GLU A 162 -32.28 0.98 4.40
N LEU A 163 -32.90 1.54 3.36
CA LEU A 163 -34.09 2.39 3.43
C LEU A 163 -35.25 1.70 2.72
N PHE A 164 -36.43 1.76 3.30
CA PHE A 164 -37.60 1.03 2.83
C PHE A 164 -38.84 1.92 2.78
N ASP A 165 -39.58 1.83 1.68
CA ASP A 165 -40.93 2.38 1.46
C ASP A 165 -42.01 1.44 2.01
N SER A 166 -41.75 0.86 3.17
CA SER A 166 -42.67 -0.06 3.84
C SER A 166 -42.38 -0.11 5.32
N THR A 167 -43.35 -0.55 6.12
CA THR A 167 -43.13 -0.81 7.54
C THR A 167 -42.36 -2.12 7.74
N LYS A 168 -41.84 -2.35 8.95
CA LYS A 168 -41.23 -3.64 9.30
C LYS A 168 -42.22 -4.81 9.21
N GLU A 169 -43.50 -4.58 9.45
CA GLU A 169 -44.58 -5.56 9.36
C GLU A 169 -44.77 -6.05 7.92
N ASP A 170 -44.68 -5.15 6.93
CA ASP A 170 -44.79 -5.49 5.51
C ASP A 170 -43.63 -6.40 5.06
N LEU A 171 -42.43 -6.18 5.59
CA LEU A 171 -41.28 -7.05 5.34
C LEU A 171 -41.50 -8.49 5.82
N LYS A 172 -42.22 -8.68 6.94
CA LYS A 172 -42.53 -10.03 7.45
C LYS A 172 -43.48 -10.79 6.53
N GLN A 173 -44.26 -10.09 5.71
CA GLN A 173 -45.18 -10.67 4.75
C GLN A 173 -44.54 -10.90 3.37
N GLU A 174 -43.21 -10.70 3.25
CA GLU A 174 -42.47 -10.76 1.99
C GLU A 174 -42.98 -9.77 0.92
N ASN A 175 -43.81 -8.80 1.33
CA ASN A 175 -44.25 -7.68 0.51
C ASN A 175 -43.31 -6.51 0.78
N MET A 176 -42.05 -6.68 0.38
CA MET A 176 -41.06 -5.62 0.53
C MET A 176 -41.34 -4.60 -0.56
N TRP A 177 -41.69 -3.35 -0.24
CA TRP A 177 -41.84 -2.33 -1.27
C TRP A 177 -40.45 -1.91 -1.80
N ALA A 178 -40.34 -0.73 -2.41
CA ALA A 178 -39.06 -0.22 -2.86
C ALA A 178 -38.04 -0.20 -1.72
N ARG A 179 -36.84 -0.72 -2.00
CA ARG A 179 -35.69 -0.71 -1.09
C ARG A 179 -34.48 -0.14 -1.80
N HIS A 180 -33.80 0.79 -1.15
CA HIS A 180 -32.48 1.25 -1.58
C HIS A 180 -31.45 1.04 -0.47
N THR A 181 -30.24 0.68 -0.88
CA THR A 181 -29.11 0.55 0.03
C THR A 181 -28.12 1.68 -0.25
N ILE A 182 -27.89 2.53 0.74
CA ILE A 182 -26.85 3.55 0.66
C ILE A 182 -25.58 2.93 1.23
N PHE A 183 -24.66 2.55 0.35
CA PHE A 183 -23.34 2.06 0.75
C PHE A 183 -22.42 3.24 1.05
N LEU A 184 -21.92 3.35 2.29
CA LEU A 184 -21.21 4.55 2.72
C LEU A 184 -19.94 4.85 1.91
N SER A 185 -19.31 3.83 1.32
CA SER A 185 -18.12 3.97 0.49
C SER A 185 -18.33 4.75 -0.82
N GLU A 186 -19.58 4.90 -1.26
CA GLU A 186 -19.92 5.63 -2.48
C GLU A 186 -20.01 7.14 -2.26
N TRP A 187 -20.20 7.57 -1.02
CA TRP A 187 -20.57 8.92 -0.64
C TRP A 187 -19.47 9.59 0.18
N GLN A 188 -19.25 10.89 -0.02
CA GLN A 188 -18.23 11.62 0.72
C GLN A 188 -18.66 11.82 2.20
N PRO A 189 -17.81 11.48 3.19
CA PRO A 189 -18.14 11.71 4.61
C PRO A 189 -18.23 13.21 4.94
N GLY A 190 -19.09 13.55 5.89
CA GLY A 190 -19.31 14.90 6.39
C GLY A 190 -19.98 15.86 5.40
N THR A 191 -20.40 15.36 4.24
CA THR A 191 -21.12 16.12 3.22
C THR A 191 -22.57 15.67 3.21
N VAL A 192 -23.50 16.61 3.04
CA VAL A 192 -24.93 16.31 2.84
C VAL A 192 -25.14 15.86 1.40
N HIS A 193 -25.80 14.72 1.23
CA HIS A 193 -26.16 14.14 -0.06
C HIS A 193 -27.67 14.11 -0.20
N SER A 194 -28.17 14.82 -1.21
CA SER A 194 -29.59 14.86 -1.51
C SER A 194 -30.03 13.61 -2.26
N ILE A 195 -31.18 13.06 -1.88
CA ILE A 195 -31.88 12.01 -2.62
C ILE A 195 -33.05 12.57 -3.45
N GLN A 196 -33.02 13.88 -3.75
CA GLN A 196 -34.10 14.53 -4.49
C GLN A 196 -34.30 13.86 -5.86
N HIS A 197 -35.57 13.57 -6.16
CA HIS A 197 -36.07 12.79 -7.30
C HIS A 197 -35.56 11.35 -7.37
N TRP A 198 -35.13 10.77 -6.26
CA TRP A 198 -35.11 9.33 -6.10
C TRP A 198 -36.55 8.85 -5.90
N GLU A 199 -36.83 7.59 -6.27
CA GLU A 199 -38.17 7.01 -6.11
C GLU A 199 -38.61 6.96 -4.63
N LEU A 200 -37.65 6.80 -3.73
CA LEU A 200 -37.86 6.75 -2.27
C LEU A 200 -37.98 8.13 -1.59
N GLN A 201 -37.76 9.24 -2.30
CA GLN A 201 -37.85 10.56 -1.70
C GLN A 201 -39.26 10.74 -1.09
N ASP A 202 -39.30 11.12 0.19
CA ASP A 202 -40.55 11.36 0.91
C ASP A 202 -41.50 10.15 0.94
N LYS A 203 -40.97 8.92 0.89
CA LYS A 203 -41.73 7.67 1.04
C LYS A 203 -41.14 6.70 2.06
N ILE A 204 -40.04 7.08 2.72
CA ILE A 204 -39.32 6.18 3.60
C ILE A 204 -39.99 6.11 4.96
N SER A 205 -40.35 4.90 5.35
CA SER A 205 -41.01 4.59 6.64
C SER A 205 -40.17 3.73 7.56
N TYR A 206 -39.14 3.07 7.04
CA TYR A 206 -38.28 2.17 7.79
C TYR A 206 -36.81 2.32 7.39
N ALA A 207 -35.90 2.23 8.35
CA ALA A 207 -34.47 2.15 8.10
C ALA A 207 -33.78 1.08 8.96
N ARG A 208 -32.76 0.44 8.39
CA ARG A 208 -31.92 -0.56 9.05
C ARG A 208 -30.44 -0.32 8.75
N TRP A 209 -29.56 -0.58 9.73
CA TRP A 209 -28.14 -0.25 9.63
C TRP A 209 -27.21 -1.25 10.36
N GLU A 210 -27.54 -2.54 10.28
CA GLU A 210 -26.77 -3.63 10.91
C GLU A 210 -25.32 -3.70 10.46
N THR A 211 -25.04 -3.29 9.22
CA THR A 211 -23.68 -3.29 8.66
C THR A 211 -22.85 -2.08 9.09
N LEU A 212 -23.46 -1.06 9.72
CA LEU A 212 -22.71 0.10 10.18
C LEU A 212 -21.71 -0.28 11.26
N ARG A 213 -20.47 0.14 11.03
CA ARG A 213 -19.35 -0.10 11.92
C ARG A 213 -19.33 0.87 13.07
N ASP A 214 -18.78 0.38 14.15
CA ASP A 214 -18.34 1.22 15.25
C ASP A 214 -17.55 2.44 14.73
N ARG A 215 -17.79 3.61 15.33
CA ARG A 215 -17.36 4.94 14.86
C ARG A 215 -18.09 5.53 13.66
N GLN A 216 -19.15 4.92 13.14
CA GLN A 216 -19.92 5.54 12.05
C GLN A 216 -21.24 6.08 12.54
N THR A 217 -21.62 7.25 12.04
CA THR A 217 -22.93 7.85 12.24
C THR A 217 -23.55 8.21 10.91
N VAL A 218 -24.88 8.15 10.85
CA VAL A 218 -25.66 8.72 9.76
C VAL A 218 -26.72 9.64 10.36
N THR A 219 -26.97 10.74 9.68
CA THR A 219 -28.07 11.64 9.96
C THR A 219 -28.94 11.71 8.72
N LEU A 220 -30.24 11.55 8.91
CA LEU A 220 -31.27 11.74 7.89
C LEU A 220 -31.92 13.10 8.11
N PHE A 221 -32.16 13.85 7.04
CA PHE A 221 -32.75 15.19 7.09
C PHE A 221 -34.01 15.27 6.25
N VAL A 222 -34.94 16.13 6.69
CA VAL A 222 -36.18 16.38 5.96
C VAL A 222 -35.95 17.17 4.68
N ASN A 223 -35.01 18.12 4.66
CA ASN A 223 -34.75 18.94 3.47
C ASN A 223 -33.57 18.40 2.66
N ALA A 224 -33.59 18.67 1.35
CA ALA A 224 -32.55 18.26 0.41
C ALA A 224 -31.16 18.88 0.71
N ASP A 225 -31.10 20.02 1.38
CA ASP A 225 -29.87 20.74 1.74
C ASP A 225 -29.31 20.36 3.13
N GLY A 226 -29.98 19.44 3.84
CA GLY A 226 -29.59 18.99 5.17
C GLY A 226 -30.09 19.89 6.30
N SER A 227 -31.05 20.78 6.02
CA SER A 227 -31.76 21.56 7.02
C SER A 227 -33.06 20.88 7.47
N GLY A 228 -33.76 21.49 8.43
CA GLY A 228 -35.03 21.01 8.97
C GLY A 228 -34.87 20.00 10.10
N ASP A 229 -35.91 19.21 10.33
CA ASP A 229 -35.87 18.13 11.32
C ASP A 229 -34.90 17.03 10.89
N GLU A 230 -34.29 16.38 11.87
CA GLU A 230 -33.30 15.32 11.64
C GLU A 230 -33.57 14.06 12.46
N TYR A 231 -33.26 12.91 11.88
CA TYR A 231 -33.11 11.66 12.59
C TYR A 231 -31.62 11.31 12.69
N ASN A 232 -31.05 11.45 13.88
CA ASN A 232 -29.61 11.36 14.13
C ASN A 232 -29.20 10.17 15.04
N ASN A 233 -30.12 9.25 15.34
CA ASN A 233 -29.83 8.06 16.16
C ASN A 233 -29.38 6.85 15.33
N ILE A 234 -28.84 7.07 14.12
CA ILE A 234 -28.22 6.02 13.30
C ILE A 234 -26.73 5.99 13.64
N LYS A 235 -26.31 5.00 14.43
CA LYS A 235 -24.94 4.86 14.91
C LYS A 235 -24.47 3.42 14.93
N GLY A 236 -23.20 3.21 14.62
CA GLY A 236 -22.63 1.87 14.53
C GLY A 236 -22.29 1.21 15.88
N TRP A 237 -22.17 1.94 16.98
CA TRP A 237 -21.85 1.41 18.31
C TRP A 237 -23.06 1.24 19.24
N GLY A 238 -24.26 1.57 18.76
CA GLY A 238 -25.51 1.38 19.49
C GLY A 238 -26.04 -0.05 19.38
N THR A 239 -26.80 -0.50 20.38
CA THR A 239 -27.57 -1.76 20.32
C THR A 239 -28.78 -1.66 19.39
N ILE A 240 -29.29 -0.45 19.16
CA ILE A 240 -30.37 -0.18 18.21
C ILE A 240 -29.75 -0.12 16.80
N LYS A 241 -30.23 -0.99 15.93
CA LYS A 241 -29.75 -1.18 14.56
C LYS A 241 -30.80 -0.95 13.49
N GLU A 242 -31.95 -0.46 13.90
CA GLU A 242 -33.08 -0.17 13.02
C GLU A 242 -34.04 0.83 13.67
N MET A 243 -34.81 1.53 12.84
CA MET A 243 -35.97 2.32 13.23
C MET A 243 -37.17 1.74 12.49
N PRO A 244 -37.95 0.82 13.11
CA PRO A 244 -38.98 -0.01 12.45
C PRO A 244 -40.12 0.79 11.82
N ASP A 245 -40.41 1.96 12.37
CA ASP A 245 -41.47 2.87 11.92
C ASP A 245 -41.06 4.31 12.24
N PHE A 246 -40.82 5.12 11.20
CA PHE A 246 -40.52 6.55 11.35
C PHE A 246 -41.75 7.38 11.77
N GLY A 247 -42.96 6.84 11.66
CA GLY A 247 -44.19 7.46 12.15
C GLY A 247 -44.18 7.70 13.65
N GLU A 248 -43.55 6.82 14.44
CA GLU A 248 -43.37 6.99 15.89
C GLU A 248 -42.53 8.23 16.27
N ARG A 249 -41.87 8.85 15.28
CA ARG A 249 -40.98 10.00 15.43
C ARG A 249 -41.40 11.20 14.60
N ASP A 250 -42.60 11.18 14.01
CA ASP A 250 -43.08 12.19 13.06
C ASP A 250 -42.05 12.43 11.92
N PHE A 251 -41.38 11.38 11.48
CA PHE A 251 -40.35 11.43 10.43
C PHE A 251 -40.72 10.60 9.19
N ASN A 252 -41.91 9.98 9.20
CA ASN A 252 -42.42 9.21 8.07
C ASN A 252 -42.53 10.08 6.82
N ASP A 253 -42.12 9.56 5.66
CA ASP A 253 -42.35 10.21 4.37
C ASP A 253 -41.75 11.63 4.25
N LYS A 254 -40.73 11.95 5.05
CA LYS A 254 -40.12 13.29 5.06
C LYS A 254 -38.68 13.32 4.60
N PHE A 255 -38.01 12.18 4.46
CA PHE A 255 -36.57 12.14 4.19
C PHE A 255 -36.20 12.57 2.76
N SER A 256 -35.31 13.54 2.65
CA SER A 256 -34.81 14.05 1.37
C SER A 256 -33.28 14.18 1.25
N SER A 257 -32.52 14.04 2.35
CA SER A 257 -31.05 14.00 2.28
C SER A 257 -30.43 13.30 3.47
N PHE A 258 -29.20 12.82 3.32
CA PHE A 258 -28.44 12.20 4.40
C PHE A 258 -27.01 12.76 4.49
N LYS A 259 -26.41 12.62 5.67
CA LYS A 259 -24.98 12.83 5.89
C LYS A 259 -24.47 11.66 6.70
N TRP A 260 -23.33 11.11 6.32
CA TRP A 260 -22.64 10.14 7.15
C TRP A 260 -21.29 10.70 7.61
N ASP A 261 -20.87 10.32 8.80
CA ASP A 261 -19.64 10.77 9.42
C ASP A 261 -18.91 9.60 10.07
N THR A 262 -17.60 9.79 10.27
CA THR A 262 -16.75 8.92 11.07
C THR A 262 -16.32 9.66 12.32
N ILE A 263 -16.41 8.99 13.46
CA ILE A 263 -15.86 9.45 14.73
C ILE A 263 -14.37 9.15 14.73
N ASN A 264 -13.60 10.22 14.58
CA ASN A 264 -12.15 10.16 14.62
C ASN A 264 -11.66 10.17 16.08
N PRO A 265 -10.62 9.41 16.42
CA PRO A 265 -9.99 9.55 17.71
C PRO A 265 -9.35 10.94 17.85
N ILE A 266 -9.54 11.55 19.02
CA ILE A 266 -8.88 12.81 19.41
C ILE A 266 -7.39 12.56 19.69
N ARG A 267 -7.07 11.37 20.18
CA ARG A 267 -5.72 10.92 20.49
C ARG A 267 -5.60 9.44 20.11
N GLU A 268 -4.44 9.06 19.58
CA GLU A 268 -4.07 7.67 19.32
C GLU A 268 -2.68 7.38 19.86
N LYS A 269 -2.48 6.17 20.37
CA LYS A 269 -1.16 5.59 20.63
C LYS A 269 -1.15 4.13 20.20
N CYS A 270 -0.43 3.83 19.12
CA CYS A 270 -0.18 2.46 18.69
C CYS A 270 1.00 1.85 19.45
N GLN A 271 0.94 0.54 19.67
CA GLN A 271 2.09 -0.21 20.15
C GLN A 271 3.14 -0.36 19.03
N ASP A 272 4.40 -0.11 19.35
CA ASP A 272 5.52 -0.32 18.42
C ASP A 272 5.61 -1.80 18.00
N ILE A 273 5.90 -2.02 16.71
CA ILE A 273 6.09 -3.36 16.14
C ILE A 273 7.57 -3.67 16.08
N SER A 274 8.03 -4.75 16.72
CA SER A 274 9.41 -5.22 16.56
C SER A 274 9.57 -5.99 15.24
N ILE A 275 10.54 -5.57 14.43
CA ILE A 275 10.87 -6.20 13.15
C ILE A 275 12.23 -6.88 13.29
N VAL A 276 12.26 -8.19 13.01
CA VAL A 276 13.49 -8.97 12.90
C VAL A 276 13.68 -9.32 11.42
N PRO A 277 14.63 -8.67 10.70
CA PRO A 277 14.83 -8.91 9.28
C PRO A 277 15.33 -10.34 9.00
N ASN A 278 14.88 -10.96 7.90
CA ASN A 278 15.39 -12.28 7.51
C ASN A 278 16.74 -12.15 6.79
N VAL A 279 17.81 -12.55 7.49
CA VAL A 279 19.18 -12.46 6.97
C VAL A 279 19.52 -13.47 5.87
N SER A 280 18.73 -14.52 5.66
CA SER A 280 19.09 -15.63 4.75
C SER A 280 18.95 -15.32 3.24
N GLY A 281 18.31 -14.21 2.88
CA GLY A 281 18.06 -13.81 1.48
C GLY A 281 18.39 -12.35 1.18
N GLY A 282 19.26 -11.74 1.99
CA GLY A 282 19.64 -10.34 1.87
C GLY A 282 20.71 -10.06 0.81
N LYS A 283 20.90 -8.78 0.50
CA LYS A 283 22.04 -8.27 -0.29
C LYS A 283 23.14 -7.81 0.65
N MET A 284 24.38 -7.96 0.23
CA MET A 284 25.54 -7.44 0.95
C MET A 284 26.15 -6.28 0.16
N TYR A 285 26.34 -5.14 0.84
CA TYR A 285 27.00 -3.96 0.29
C TYR A 285 28.35 -3.80 0.96
N ASN A 286 29.38 -3.50 0.19
CA ASN A 286 30.75 -3.43 0.69
C ASN A 286 31.38 -2.09 0.33
N ALA A 287 32.01 -1.44 1.29
CA ALA A 287 32.98 -0.37 1.05
C ALA A 287 34.37 -0.90 1.42
N ARG A 288 35.37 -0.52 0.64
CA ARG A 288 36.76 -0.93 0.87
C ARG A 288 37.67 0.24 0.58
N GLU A 289 38.66 0.43 1.44
CA GLU A 289 39.71 1.41 1.27
C GLU A 289 41.06 0.76 1.59
N GLU A 290 42.07 1.14 0.82
CA GLU A 290 43.44 0.67 0.97
C GLU A 290 44.37 1.85 0.92
N GLY A 291 45.45 1.79 1.70
CA GLY A 291 46.42 2.85 1.74
C GLY A 291 47.58 2.56 2.68
N GLU A 292 48.41 3.57 2.88
CA GLU A 292 49.56 3.53 3.77
C GLU A 292 49.49 4.72 4.73
N ASN A 293 49.67 4.44 6.02
CA ASN A 293 49.93 5.45 7.03
C ASN A 293 51.43 5.52 7.28
N ASP A 294 52.13 6.28 6.44
CA ASP A 294 53.57 6.55 6.57
C ASP A 294 53.89 7.56 7.68
N GLY A 295 52.88 8.11 8.35
CA GLY A 295 53.04 9.04 9.46
C GLY A 295 53.57 8.38 10.74
N ASP A 296 53.85 9.22 11.73
CA ASP A 296 54.29 8.80 13.07
C ASP A 296 53.14 8.70 14.08
N SER A 297 51.91 8.98 13.66
CA SER A 297 50.69 8.96 14.47
C SER A 297 49.58 8.15 13.81
N GLN A 298 48.51 7.83 14.55
CA GLN A 298 47.34 7.17 13.98
C GLN A 298 46.67 8.04 12.92
N GLN A 299 46.29 7.43 11.80
CA GLN A 299 45.53 8.05 10.73
C GLN A 299 44.06 7.60 10.80
N LYS A 300 43.14 8.55 10.62
CA LYS A 300 41.71 8.28 10.53
C LYS A 300 41.33 7.95 9.08
N VAL A 301 40.57 6.87 8.90
CA VAL A 301 40.04 6.40 7.61
C VAL A 301 38.52 6.34 7.73
N GLU A 302 37.80 6.93 6.77
CA GLU A 302 36.33 6.95 6.74
C GLU A 302 35.82 5.99 5.67
N LEU A 303 35.14 4.93 6.08
CA LEU A 303 34.39 4.07 5.16
C LEU A 303 32.97 4.59 5.03
N GLN A 304 32.53 4.80 3.78
CA GLN A 304 31.18 5.25 3.47
C GLN A 304 30.51 4.31 2.46
N ILE A 305 29.26 3.94 2.74
CA ILE A 305 28.34 3.40 1.73
C ILE A 305 27.35 4.51 1.39
N THR A 306 27.44 5.00 0.15
CA THR A 306 26.60 6.07 -0.41
C THR A 306 25.89 5.57 -1.67
N GLU A 307 25.34 4.36 -1.64
CA GLU A 307 24.46 3.97 -2.74
C GLU A 307 23.05 4.54 -2.50
N ALA A 308 22.49 5.18 -3.53
CA ALA A 308 21.08 5.53 -3.60
C ALA A 308 20.26 4.23 -3.71
N LYS A 309 20.13 3.51 -2.60
CA LYS A 309 19.31 2.31 -2.50
C LYS A 309 18.19 2.62 -1.53
N THR A 310 16.98 2.57 -2.08
CA THR A 310 15.74 2.82 -1.38
C THR A 310 15.44 1.65 -0.46
N ARG A 311 15.34 1.91 0.85
CA ARG A 311 14.53 1.06 1.71
C ARG A 311 13.09 1.26 1.28
N GLU A 312 12.30 0.21 1.25
CA GLU A 312 10.86 0.34 1.03
C GLU A 312 10.22 -0.40 2.17
N ILE A 313 9.42 0.29 2.98
CA ILE A 313 8.52 -0.36 3.93
C ILE A 313 7.12 -0.12 3.43
N TYR A 314 6.39 -1.20 3.19
CA TYR A 314 4.99 -1.15 2.85
C TYR A 314 4.17 -1.41 4.10
N VAL A 315 3.35 -0.45 4.48
CA VAL A 315 2.45 -0.58 5.63
C VAL A 315 1.02 -0.53 5.15
N GLU A 316 0.24 -1.57 5.47
CA GLU A 316 -1.18 -1.66 5.15
C GLU A 316 -2.02 -1.91 6.40
N THR A 317 -3.07 -1.11 6.63
CA THR A 317 -3.95 -1.22 7.81
C THR A 317 -5.30 -1.84 7.45
N THR A 318 -5.87 -2.65 8.34
CA THR A 318 -7.26 -3.13 8.21
C THR A 318 -8.29 -2.15 8.74
N ASP A 319 -7.87 -1.02 9.32
CA ASP A 319 -8.79 -0.03 9.86
C ASP A 319 -9.47 0.76 8.75
N SER A 320 -10.72 0.39 8.45
CA SER A 320 -11.50 1.02 7.40
C SER A 320 -11.91 2.46 7.70
N THR A 321 -11.68 2.99 8.89
CA THR A 321 -12.04 4.39 9.20
C THR A 321 -10.83 5.33 9.23
N ALA A 322 -9.61 4.81 9.09
CA ALA A 322 -8.41 5.63 8.92
C ALA A 322 -8.31 6.14 7.48
N ASN A 323 -7.78 7.36 7.30
CA ASN A 323 -7.57 7.93 5.97
C ASN A 323 -6.25 7.48 5.36
N SER A 324 -5.22 7.35 6.19
CA SER A 324 -3.97 6.73 5.79
C SER A 324 -3.24 6.12 6.98
N VAL A 325 -2.26 5.27 6.66
CA VAL A 325 -1.32 4.70 7.64
C VAL A 325 0.09 5.21 7.34
N GLY A 326 0.78 5.69 8.35
CA GLY A 326 2.18 6.08 8.32
C GLY A 326 3.03 5.13 9.16
N ALA A 327 4.33 5.13 8.88
CA ALA A 327 5.29 4.33 9.58
C ALA A 327 6.53 5.16 9.87
N SER A 328 7.05 5.09 11.09
CA SER A 328 8.34 5.66 11.44
C SER A 328 9.21 4.55 12.02
N LEU A 329 10.39 4.41 11.45
CA LEU A 329 11.33 3.38 11.83
C LEU A 329 12.27 3.88 12.91
N LYS A 330 12.49 3.09 13.97
CA LYS A 330 13.45 3.36 15.03
C LYS A 330 14.55 2.31 14.99
N THR A 331 15.79 2.77 15.06
CA THR A 331 16.97 1.93 15.02
C THR A 331 17.66 1.91 16.38
N THR A 332 18.00 0.73 16.86
CA THR A 332 18.96 0.60 17.97
C THR A 332 20.14 -0.25 17.52
N ALA A 333 21.36 0.25 17.69
CA ALA A 333 22.58 -0.52 17.43
C ALA A 333 23.04 -1.18 18.74
N LYS A 334 23.28 -2.50 18.70
CA LYS A 334 23.91 -3.24 19.81
C LYS A 334 25.39 -3.41 19.53
N ALA A 335 26.25 -2.90 20.40
CA ALA A 335 27.70 -3.04 20.26
C ALA A 335 28.13 -4.52 20.33
N GLY A 336 29.06 -4.91 19.45
CA GLY A 336 29.72 -6.22 19.48
C GLY A 336 30.87 -6.29 20.47
N THR A 337 31.28 -7.51 20.81
CA THR A 337 32.45 -7.82 21.65
C THR A 337 33.79 -7.64 20.92
N GLU A 338 34.86 -7.36 21.67
CA GLU A 338 36.20 -6.95 21.19
C GLU A 338 36.78 -7.79 20.04
N GLY A 339 37.44 -7.10 19.08
CA GLY A 339 38.27 -7.70 18.02
C GLY A 339 37.66 -7.63 16.61
N VAL A 340 36.34 -7.53 16.48
CA VAL A 340 35.61 -7.19 15.26
C VAL A 340 34.46 -6.27 15.66
N ALA A 341 34.48 -5.01 15.21
CA ALA A 341 33.35 -4.11 15.42
C ALA A 341 32.20 -4.54 14.48
N SER A 342 31.39 -5.49 14.96
CA SER A 342 30.08 -5.79 14.36
C SER A 342 28.99 -5.31 15.28
N TYR A 343 28.00 -4.60 14.76
CA TYR A 343 26.78 -4.29 15.51
C TYR A 343 25.57 -4.83 14.78
N GLU A 344 24.68 -5.45 15.56
CA GLU A 344 23.37 -5.87 15.10
C GLU A 344 22.39 -4.71 15.27
N VAL A 345 21.43 -4.66 14.36
CA VAL A 345 20.50 -3.55 14.23
C VAL A 345 19.11 -4.08 14.53
N GLU A 346 18.52 -3.60 15.63
CA GLU A 346 17.13 -3.87 15.96
C GLU A 346 16.24 -2.74 15.45
N TRP A 347 15.11 -3.14 14.88
CA TRP A 347 14.14 -2.25 14.29
C TRP A 347 12.83 -2.31 15.06
N SER A 348 12.31 -1.14 15.44
CA SER A 348 10.90 -1.02 15.81
C SER A 348 10.20 -0.06 14.84
N LEU A 349 8.96 -0.39 14.50
CA LEU A 349 8.11 0.41 13.64
C LEU A 349 7.02 1.04 14.49
N GLU A 350 7.01 2.37 14.53
CA GLU A 350 5.90 3.14 15.06
C GLU A 350 4.87 3.34 13.95
N VAL A 351 3.66 2.85 14.17
CA VAL A 351 2.54 3.00 13.24
C VAL A 351 1.71 4.20 13.67
N THR A 352 1.37 5.06 12.72
CA THR A 352 0.49 6.20 12.94
C THR A 352 -0.66 6.16 11.95
N HIS A 353 -1.86 6.52 12.38
CA HIS A 353 -2.98 6.72 11.45
C HIS A 353 -3.27 8.20 11.28
N SER A 354 -3.66 8.59 10.06
CA SER A 354 -4.26 9.89 9.81
C SER A 354 -5.79 9.79 9.79
N TRP A 355 -6.43 10.85 10.29
CA TRP A 355 -7.88 10.91 10.48
C TRP A 355 -8.43 12.19 9.84
N GLY A 356 -9.51 12.06 9.08
CA GLY A 356 -10.02 13.10 8.19
C GLY A 356 -11.27 12.65 7.44
N LYS A 357 -11.90 13.59 6.74
CA LYS A 357 -13.16 13.36 6.01
C LYS A 357 -12.92 13.26 4.50
N SER A 358 -12.05 12.34 4.10
CA SER A 358 -11.73 12.09 2.68
C SER A 358 -12.40 10.82 2.18
N LYS A 359 -12.90 10.85 0.93
CA LYS A 359 -13.34 9.66 0.19
C LYS A 359 -12.15 8.79 -0.23
N THR A 360 -11.02 9.42 -0.54
CA THR A 360 -9.77 8.72 -0.91
C THR A 360 -9.04 8.27 0.36
N LYS A 361 -8.73 6.98 0.42
CA LYS A 361 -7.90 6.37 1.48
C LYS A 361 -6.55 5.94 0.91
N GLY A 362 -5.49 6.28 1.64
CA GLY A 362 -4.15 5.74 1.42
C GLY A 362 -3.94 4.54 2.33
N GLU A 363 -4.42 3.36 1.95
CA GLU A 363 -4.20 2.13 2.73
C GLU A 363 -2.73 1.73 2.77
N LYS A 364 -1.90 2.27 1.86
CA LYS A 364 -0.50 1.91 1.68
C LYS A 364 0.38 3.15 1.71
N THR A 365 1.43 3.10 2.53
CA THR A 365 2.54 4.06 2.49
C THR A 365 3.83 3.33 2.18
N THR A 366 4.69 4.00 1.41
CA THR A 366 6.06 3.59 1.14
C THR A 366 6.98 4.64 1.73
N ASP A 367 7.73 4.26 2.76
CA ASP A 367 8.84 5.08 3.24
C ASP A 367 10.12 4.69 2.51
N THR A 368 10.87 5.70 2.09
CA THR A 368 12.07 5.55 1.27
C THR A 368 13.21 6.36 1.86
N GLU A 369 14.18 5.63 2.42
CA GLU A 369 15.37 6.22 3.02
C GLU A 369 16.63 5.71 2.31
N VAL A 370 17.57 6.62 2.04
CA VAL A 370 18.89 6.29 1.50
C VAL A 370 19.73 5.67 2.61
N ILE A 371 20.32 4.51 2.36
CA ILE A 371 21.28 3.91 3.27
C ILE A 371 22.60 4.69 3.20
N SER A 372 22.79 5.64 4.12
CA SER A 372 24.06 6.34 4.30
C SER A 372 24.70 5.93 5.63
N ILE A 373 25.58 4.92 5.58
CA ILE A 373 26.34 4.48 6.74
C ILE A 373 27.78 4.98 6.59
N LYS A 374 28.24 5.71 7.61
CA LYS A 374 29.62 6.19 7.76
C LYS A 374 30.23 5.54 8.98
N GLN A 375 31.45 5.03 8.85
CA GLN A 375 32.21 4.43 9.94
C GLN A 375 33.66 4.87 9.88
N GLU A 376 34.22 5.14 11.04
CA GLU A 376 35.58 5.64 11.20
C GLU A 376 36.47 4.52 11.75
N LEU A 377 37.62 4.31 11.12
CA LEU A 377 38.64 3.37 11.56
C LEU A 377 39.96 4.12 11.78
N PHE A 378 40.74 3.67 12.75
CA PHE A 378 42.02 4.29 13.11
C PHE A 378 43.16 3.34 12.76
N VAL A 379 44.01 3.76 11.82
CA VAL A 379 45.15 3.01 11.31
C VAL A 379 46.41 3.43 12.07
N THR A 380 47.14 2.46 12.60
CA THR A 380 48.40 2.63 13.32
C THR A 380 49.49 3.22 12.42
N ALA A 381 50.39 4.02 13.01
CA ALA A 381 51.55 4.58 12.33
C ALA A 381 52.43 3.49 11.68
N LYS A 382 53.03 3.83 10.53
CA LYS A 382 53.95 2.98 9.74
C LYS A 382 53.33 1.65 9.30
N LYS A 383 52.05 1.66 8.89
CA LYS A 383 51.32 0.49 8.40
C LYS A 383 50.70 0.74 7.04
N ALA A 384 50.78 -0.28 6.17
CA ALA A 384 49.84 -0.42 5.08
C ALA A 384 48.54 -1.02 5.63
N PHE A 385 47.40 -0.68 5.06
CA PHE A 385 46.11 -1.16 5.55
C PHE A 385 45.13 -1.53 4.44
N THR A 386 44.21 -2.42 4.80
CA THR A 386 42.97 -2.67 4.08
C THR A 386 41.82 -2.58 5.07
N ALA A 387 40.99 -1.55 4.89
CA ALA A 387 39.78 -1.33 5.64
C ALA A 387 38.57 -1.77 4.79
N SER A 388 37.62 -2.50 5.39
CA SER A 388 36.39 -2.88 4.71
C SER A 388 35.18 -2.83 5.62
N MET A 389 34.06 -2.39 5.09
CA MET A 389 32.76 -2.32 5.75
C MET A 389 31.76 -3.13 4.93
N ASN A 390 31.13 -4.11 5.57
CA ASN A 390 30.09 -4.94 4.97
C ASN A 390 28.75 -4.61 5.65
N VAL A 391 27.78 -4.15 4.87
CA VAL A 391 26.41 -3.87 5.32
C VAL A 391 25.48 -4.89 4.70
N HIS A 392 24.85 -5.69 5.55
CA HIS A 392 23.87 -6.69 5.14
C HIS A 392 22.48 -6.07 5.13
N VAL A 393 21.80 -6.08 3.98
CA VAL A 393 20.42 -5.64 3.79
C VAL A 393 19.52 -6.84 3.60
N ALA A 394 18.75 -7.15 4.63
CA ALA A 394 17.82 -8.24 4.68
C ALA A 394 16.46 -7.85 4.09
N ASN A 395 15.80 -8.82 3.45
CA ASN A 395 14.43 -8.68 3.01
C ASN A 395 13.46 -8.94 4.18
N ILE A 396 12.39 -8.17 4.24
CA ILE A 396 11.24 -8.39 5.10
C ILE A 396 10.17 -9.05 4.24
N ALA A 397 9.98 -10.36 4.43
CA ALA A 397 8.85 -11.05 3.83
C ALA A 397 7.54 -10.45 4.35
N SER A 398 6.52 -10.37 3.47
CA SER A 398 5.20 -9.85 3.86
C SER A 398 4.67 -10.61 5.06
N LYS A 399 4.45 -9.90 6.17
CA LYS A 399 3.96 -10.47 7.41
C LYS A 399 2.91 -9.56 8.04
N MET A 400 1.84 -10.19 8.51
CA MET A 400 0.78 -9.53 9.29
C MET A 400 1.18 -9.44 10.76
N TYR A 401 1.06 -8.24 11.31
CA TYR A 401 1.27 -7.94 12.72
C TYR A 401 -0.04 -7.52 13.35
N LYS A 402 -0.33 -8.06 14.54
CA LYS A 402 -1.47 -7.67 15.35
C LYS A 402 -1.02 -6.60 16.33
N VAL A 403 -1.51 -5.39 16.18
CA VAL A 403 -1.11 -4.21 16.94
C VAL A 403 -2.25 -3.76 17.84
N LYS A 404 -1.93 -3.38 19.07
CA LYS A 404 -2.88 -2.71 19.96
C LYS A 404 -2.77 -1.20 19.79
N ALA A 405 -3.87 -0.55 19.48
CA ALA A 405 -3.99 0.89 19.42
C ALA A 405 -4.88 1.38 20.56
N LYS A 406 -4.36 2.26 21.41
CA LYS A 406 -5.17 2.97 22.40
C LYS A 406 -5.71 4.24 21.76
N ARG A 407 -7.03 4.41 21.78
CA ARG A 407 -7.71 5.53 21.14
C ARG A 407 -8.65 6.21 22.11
N TRP A 408 -8.69 7.54 22.06
CA TRP A 408 -9.55 8.37 22.89
C TRP A 408 -10.56 9.14 22.04
N TYR A 409 -11.81 9.13 22.46
CA TYR A 409 -12.94 9.72 21.76
C TYR A 409 -13.68 10.71 22.67
N ASP A 410 -14.39 11.65 22.07
CA ASP A 410 -15.36 12.52 22.76
C ASP A 410 -16.67 11.79 23.09
N GLN A 411 -16.96 10.69 22.40
CA GLN A 411 -18.18 9.90 22.54
C GLN A 411 -17.92 8.54 23.18
N ASN A 412 -18.91 8.06 23.94
CA ASN A 412 -18.85 6.72 24.55
C ASN A 412 -19.20 5.65 23.51
N LEU A 413 -18.17 5.12 22.85
CA LEU A 413 -18.29 4.01 21.90
C LEU A 413 -18.33 2.66 22.60
N THR A 414 -18.64 1.59 21.88
CA THR A 414 -18.67 0.24 22.45
C THR A 414 -17.31 -0.13 23.06
N GLY A 415 -17.31 -0.57 24.32
CA GLY A 415 -16.09 -0.99 25.03
C GLY A 415 -15.21 0.16 25.53
N CYS A 416 -15.66 1.42 25.44
CA CYS A 416 -14.94 2.54 26.04
C CYS A 416 -14.99 2.56 27.57
N VAL A 417 -13.90 3.07 28.16
CA VAL A 417 -13.75 3.36 29.58
C VAL A 417 -13.31 4.82 29.70
N LYS A 418 -13.87 5.55 30.67
CA LYS A 418 -13.55 6.96 30.87
C LYS A 418 -12.09 7.14 31.33
N ASP A 419 -11.33 8.01 30.67
CA ASP A 419 -9.94 8.34 30.97
C ASP A 419 -9.69 9.83 30.73
N GLN A 420 -9.31 10.57 31.77
CA GLN A 420 -8.99 12.01 31.71
C GLN A 420 -10.05 12.87 30.99
N GLY A 421 -11.34 12.56 31.17
CA GLY A 421 -12.44 13.30 30.55
C GLY A 421 -12.82 12.86 29.13
N LEU A 422 -12.06 11.94 28.53
CA LEU A 422 -12.35 11.30 27.25
C LEU A 422 -12.78 9.84 27.43
N TRP A 423 -13.25 9.21 26.36
CA TRP A 423 -13.61 7.81 26.31
C TRP A 423 -12.52 7.01 25.61
N MET A 424 -11.79 6.21 26.36
CA MET A 424 -10.65 5.44 25.87
C MET A 424 -11.04 3.99 25.62
N ARG A 425 -10.53 3.39 24.54
CA ARG A 425 -10.53 1.93 24.39
C ARG A 425 -9.27 1.45 23.68
N GLU A 426 -9.01 0.15 23.85
CA GLU A 426 -7.96 -0.55 23.13
C GLU A 426 -8.57 -1.28 21.94
N GLU A 427 -8.06 -0.98 20.75
CA GLU A 427 -8.49 -1.57 19.48
C GLU A 427 -7.36 -2.42 18.92
N THR A 428 -7.72 -3.53 18.29
CA THR A 428 -6.77 -4.34 17.54
C THR A 428 -6.77 -3.87 16.09
N VAL A 429 -5.58 -3.51 15.59
CA VAL A 429 -5.36 -3.18 14.19
C VAL A 429 -4.39 -4.22 13.60
N MET A 430 -4.69 -4.71 12.41
CA MET A 430 -3.78 -5.59 11.68
C MET A 430 -2.97 -4.76 10.69
N VAL A 431 -1.65 -4.92 10.74
CA VAL A 431 -0.71 -4.17 9.91
C VAL A 431 0.11 -5.15 9.08
N ASN A 432 0.05 -5.05 7.76
CA ASN A 432 0.95 -5.80 6.89
C ASN A 432 2.26 -5.02 6.72
N ILE A 433 3.40 -5.70 6.86
CA ILE A 433 4.73 -5.10 6.66
C ILE A 433 5.51 -5.96 5.68
N SER A 434 6.08 -5.34 4.65
CA SER A 434 7.05 -5.94 3.73
C SER A 434 8.09 -4.91 3.30
N GLY A 435 9.25 -5.36 2.82
CA GLY A 435 10.31 -4.41 2.48
C GLY A 435 11.74 -4.93 2.50
N SER A 436 12.69 -4.02 2.69
CA SER A 436 14.11 -4.34 2.95
C SER A 436 14.74 -3.38 3.97
N LEU A 437 15.54 -3.92 4.90
CA LEU A 437 16.23 -3.18 5.96
C LEU A 437 17.65 -3.69 6.16
N TYR A 438 18.59 -2.82 6.51
CA TYR A 438 19.91 -3.28 6.92
C TYR A 438 19.84 -3.95 8.30
N SER A 439 20.47 -5.11 8.44
CA SER A 439 20.36 -5.97 9.63
C SER A 439 21.67 -6.07 10.41
N LYS A 440 22.80 -5.89 9.71
CA LYS A 440 24.14 -6.06 10.29
C LYS A 440 25.16 -5.19 9.57
N VAL A 441 26.02 -4.55 10.35
CA VAL A 441 27.23 -3.89 9.84
C VAL A 441 28.44 -4.60 10.42
N THR A 442 29.41 -4.93 9.58
CA THR A 442 30.66 -5.57 9.99
C THR A 442 31.83 -4.76 9.47
N LEU A 443 32.73 -4.35 10.37
CA LEU A 443 33.95 -3.65 10.04
C LEU A 443 35.15 -4.58 10.17
N HIS A 444 36.06 -4.50 9.20
CA HIS A 444 37.34 -5.17 9.25
C HIS A 444 38.45 -4.18 8.92
N LEU A 445 39.47 -4.15 9.77
CA LEU A 445 40.73 -3.46 9.51
C LEU A 445 41.85 -4.51 9.55
N LYS A 446 42.63 -4.59 8.48
CA LYS A 446 43.86 -5.38 8.43
C LYS A 446 45.03 -4.44 8.20
N GLU A 447 46.05 -4.58 9.03
CA GLU A 447 47.26 -3.78 8.96
C GLU A 447 48.48 -4.67 8.69
N TYR A 448 49.40 -4.16 7.89
CA TYR A 448 50.61 -4.87 7.47
C TYR A 448 51.80 -3.92 7.57
N ALA A 449 53.01 -4.48 7.74
CA ALA A 449 54.22 -3.66 7.63
C ALA A 449 54.35 -3.14 6.19
N ILE A 450 54.69 -1.85 6.04
CA ILE A 450 54.96 -1.26 4.73
C ILE A 450 56.18 -2.01 4.15
N PRO A 451 56.08 -2.58 2.93
CA PRO A 451 57.20 -3.24 2.29
C PRO A 451 58.39 -2.28 2.21
N LYS A 452 59.56 -2.71 2.72
CA LYS A 452 60.78 -1.94 2.53
C LYS A 452 61.03 -1.84 1.02
N LYS A 453 61.02 -0.63 0.47
CA LYS A 453 61.57 -0.38 -0.87
C LYS A 453 62.98 -0.98 -0.89
N ASP A 454 63.18 -2.05 -1.64
CA ASP A 454 64.46 -2.73 -1.69
C ASP A 454 65.50 -1.78 -2.27
N SER A 455 66.37 -1.27 -1.39
CA SER A 455 67.54 -0.44 -1.70
C SER A 455 68.49 -1.02 -2.77
N VAL A 456 68.25 -2.25 -3.21
CA VAL A 456 68.97 -2.95 -4.27
C VAL A 456 68.61 -2.39 -5.66
N ILE A 457 67.35 -2.01 -5.89
CA ILE A 457 66.93 -1.43 -7.17
C ILE A 457 67.52 -0.03 -7.33
N ASP A 458 67.50 0.79 -6.28
CA ASP A 458 68.09 2.13 -6.29
C ASP A 458 69.61 2.07 -6.50
N LYS A 459 70.31 1.11 -5.87
CA LYS A 459 71.74 0.87 -6.14
C LYS A 459 72.00 0.40 -7.57
N GLY A 460 71.15 -0.44 -8.14
CA GLY A 460 71.26 -0.89 -9.53
C GLY A 460 71.07 0.26 -10.53
N GLN A 461 70.07 1.12 -10.30
CA GLN A 461 69.81 2.32 -11.11
C GLN A 461 70.98 3.32 -11.02
N GLN A 462 71.53 3.50 -9.82
CA GLN A 462 72.67 4.39 -9.57
C GLN A 462 73.94 3.88 -10.26
N LEU A 463 74.22 2.57 -10.17
CA LEU A 463 75.34 1.94 -10.89
C LEU A 463 75.19 2.01 -12.42
N ALA A 464 73.96 1.89 -12.94
CA ALA A 464 73.69 2.04 -14.36
C ALA A 464 73.93 3.48 -14.85
N ASN A 465 73.50 4.48 -14.09
CA ASN A 465 73.75 5.88 -14.38
C ASN A 465 75.26 6.22 -14.33
N ASP A 466 75.98 5.73 -13.31
CA ASP A 466 77.43 5.90 -13.19
C ASP A 466 78.19 5.27 -14.38
N ALA A 467 77.69 4.14 -14.90
CA ALA A 467 78.28 3.48 -16.07
C ALA A 467 78.04 4.28 -17.37
N VAL A 468 76.86 4.88 -17.53
CA VAL A 468 76.54 5.76 -18.67
C VAL A 468 77.43 7.00 -18.65
N ASP A 469 77.61 7.64 -17.50
CA ASP A 469 78.46 8.83 -17.35
C ASP A 469 79.94 8.53 -17.63
N LYS A 470 80.45 7.38 -17.16
CA LYS A 470 81.79 6.91 -17.53
C LYS A 470 81.92 6.63 -19.03
N GLY A 471 80.92 6.04 -19.66
CA GLY A 471 80.88 5.80 -21.11
C GLY A 471 80.94 7.09 -21.92
N GLN A 472 80.17 8.10 -21.52
CA GLN A 472 80.19 9.43 -22.16
C GLN A 472 81.55 10.13 -21.99
N THR A 473 82.16 10.02 -20.82
CA THR A 473 83.48 10.60 -20.55
C THR A 473 84.57 9.97 -21.42
N LEU A 474 84.55 8.64 -21.58
CA LEU A 474 85.47 7.91 -22.46
C LEU A 474 85.24 8.26 -23.94
N GLY A 475 83.98 8.35 -24.38
CA GLY A 475 83.63 8.76 -25.74
C GLY A 475 84.13 10.16 -26.07
N ASN A 476 83.93 11.12 -25.17
CA ASN A 476 84.40 12.50 -25.33
C ASN A 476 85.94 12.57 -25.38
N SER A 477 86.62 11.76 -24.57
CA SER A 477 88.09 11.65 -24.60
C SER A 477 88.59 11.11 -25.95
N ALA A 478 87.98 10.05 -26.48
CA ALA A 478 88.34 9.47 -27.77
C ALA A 478 88.12 10.44 -28.95
N VAL A 479 87.01 11.20 -28.94
CA VAL A 479 86.75 12.24 -29.94
C VAL A 479 87.81 13.35 -29.88
N SER A 480 88.20 13.79 -28.69
CA SER A 480 89.25 14.80 -28.53
C SER A 480 90.62 14.32 -29.04
N GLN A 481 90.91 13.02 -28.89
CA GLN A 481 92.14 12.39 -29.38
C GLN A 481 92.12 12.23 -30.90
N GLY A 482 90.97 11.85 -31.48
CA GLY A 482 90.77 11.78 -32.93
C GLY A 482 90.89 13.15 -33.62
N GLN A 483 90.36 14.21 -33.01
CA GLN A 483 90.51 15.58 -33.52
C GLN A 483 91.97 16.08 -33.50
N ARG A 484 92.77 15.65 -32.51
CA ARG A 484 94.22 15.92 -32.50
C ARG A 484 94.94 15.22 -33.65
N LEU A 485 94.68 13.93 -33.84
CA LEU A 485 95.28 13.15 -34.94
C LEU A 485 94.87 13.68 -36.32
N GLY A 486 93.62 14.11 -36.49
CA GLY A 486 93.14 14.73 -37.74
C GLY A 486 93.82 16.07 -38.06
N LYS A 487 94.13 16.89 -37.05
CA LYS A 487 94.90 18.14 -37.23
C LYS A 487 96.35 17.88 -37.60
N ASP A 488 96.96 16.82 -37.06
CA ASP A 488 98.34 16.46 -37.39
C ASP A 488 98.46 15.87 -38.80
N LEU A 489 97.47 15.09 -39.26
CA LEU A 489 97.41 14.58 -40.64
C LEU A 489 97.12 15.68 -41.68
N GLY A 490 96.32 16.69 -41.33
CA GLY A 490 96.02 17.84 -42.19
C GLY A 490 97.24 18.70 -42.52
N LYS A 491 98.27 18.72 -41.65
CA LYS A 491 99.52 19.45 -41.92
C LYS A 491 100.44 18.73 -42.90
N THR A 492 100.30 17.42 -43.08
CA THR A 492 101.15 16.62 -43.96
C THR A 492 100.62 16.55 -45.40
N ALA A 493 99.33 16.85 -45.62
CA ALA A 493 98.67 16.67 -46.94
C ALA A 493 98.60 17.94 -47.83
N PHE A 494 98.88 19.14 -47.31
CA PHE A 494 98.77 20.40 -48.06
C PHE A 494 100.09 20.94 -48.65
N GLY A 495 101.14 20.10 -48.76
CA GLY A 495 102.45 20.48 -49.28
C GLY A 495 102.65 20.36 -50.80
N LEU A 496 101.69 19.85 -51.58
CA LEU A 496 101.92 19.51 -53.00
C LEU A 496 100.70 19.81 -53.88
N VAL A 497 100.59 21.06 -54.36
CA VAL A 497 99.83 21.37 -55.58
C VAL A 497 100.63 22.38 -56.43
N PRO A 498 101.04 22.04 -57.67
CA PRO A 498 101.80 22.93 -58.55
C PRO A 498 100.92 23.87 -59.40
N LYS A 499 101.49 25.05 -59.72
CA LYS A 499 100.96 26.09 -60.61
C LYS A 499 101.17 25.77 -62.10
N LEU A 500 100.15 25.98 -62.93
CA LEU A 500 100.16 26.28 -64.37
C LEU A 500 98.96 27.25 -64.56
N GLY A 501 99.09 28.53 -64.95
CA GLY A 501 99.42 29.05 -66.29
C GLY A 501 98.19 28.91 -67.22
N THR A 502 97.60 29.91 -67.90
CA THR A 502 97.94 31.30 -68.29
C THR A 502 96.73 31.93 -69.03
N THR A 503 96.70 33.27 -69.13
CA THR A 503 96.05 34.15 -70.17
C THR A 503 94.52 34.10 -70.32
N THR A 504 93.76 35.19 -70.27
CA THR A 504 93.94 36.60 -70.70
C THR A 504 93.26 37.55 -69.73
#